data_AF-A0A7W5HRH6-F1
#
_entry.id   AF-A0A7W5HRH6-F1
#
_cell.length_a   1.000
_cell.length_b   1.000
_cell.length_c   1.000
_cell.angle_alpha   90.00
_cell.angle_beta   90.00
_cell.angle_gamma   90.00
#
_symmetry.space_group_name_H-M   'P 1'
#
loop_
_entity.id
_entity.type
_entity.pdbx_description
1 polymer ?
#
loop_
_entity_poly.entity_id
_entity_poly.type
_entity_poly.pdbx_seq_one_letter_code
_entity_poly.pdbx_strand_id
1 'polypeptide(L)'
;MNESTAPRQAIALKYDGTHAPTLTAKGDEELAEEILRIARDYEVPIYENAELVKLLARMELGESIPEALYRTIAEIIAFAWNLKGKFPQGHDPHAVMLEKDVTDRGDDY
;
A
#
# COMPACT_ATOMS: atom_id res chain seq x y z
N MET A 1 18.82 8.71 29.41
CA MET A 1 17.93 8.98 28.27
C MET A 1 16.69 8.11 28.45
N ASN A 2 15.53 8.70 28.73
CA ASN A 2 14.27 7.96 28.78
C ASN A 2 13.56 8.18 27.44
N GLU A 3 13.84 7.32 26.47
CA GLU A 3 12.94 7.18 25.33
C GLU A 3 11.94 6.10 25.73
N SER A 4 10.69 6.52 25.94
CA SER A 4 9.58 5.64 26.28
C SER A 4 9.34 4.68 25.12
N THR A 5 9.99 3.51 25.15
CA THR A 5 9.86 2.46 24.15
C THR A 5 8.47 1.84 24.26
N ALA A 6 7.48 2.46 23.62
CA ALA A 6 6.31 1.70 23.23
C ALA A 6 6.81 0.52 22.37
N PRO A 7 6.29 -0.71 22.56
CA PRO A 7 6.72 -1.86 21.79
C PRO A 7 6.65 -1.51 20.30
N ARG A 8 7.81 -1.48 19.66
CA ARG A 8 7.92 -1.10 18.26
C ARG A 8 7.57 -2.33 17.45
N GLN A 9 6.45 -2.24 16.73
CA GLN A 9 5.98 -3.30 15.84
C GLN A 9 6.09 -2.81 14.40
N ALA A 10 6.46 -3.70 13.50
CA ALA A 10 6.49 -3.41 12.06
C ALA A 10 5.80 -4.51 11.28
N ILE A 11 4.99 -4.12 10.31
CA ILE A 11 4.27 -5.01 9.39
C ILE A 11 4.64 -4.60 7.97
N ALA A 12 5.04 -5.55 7.14
CA ALA A 12 5.31 -5.33 5.72
C ALA A 12 4.23 -5.98 4.86
N LEU A 13 3.68 -5.19 3.94
CA LEU A 13 2.64 -5.61 3.01
C LEU A 13 3.18 -5.64 1.59
N LYS A 14 2.72 -6.62 0.80
CA LYS A 14 2.97 -6.69 -0.63
C LYS A 14 1.67 -6.62 -1.40
N TYR A 15 1.65 -5.80 -2.45
CA TYR A 15 0.52 -5.68 -3.37
C TYR A 15 1.04 -5.82 -4.80
N ASP A 16 0.37 -6.64 -5.61
CA ASP A 16 0.72 -6.93 -6.99
C ASP A 16 -0.07 -6.10 -8.02
N GLY A 17 -1.02 -5.26 -7.56
CA GLY A 17 -1.89 -4.46 -8.43
C GLY A 17 -3.22 -5.13 -8.79
N THR A 18 -3.39 -6.43 -8.49
CA THR A 18 -4.54 -7.22 -8.95
C THR A 18 -5.27 -7.91 -7.79
N HIS A 19 -4.54 -8.54 -6.87
CA HIS A 19 -5.08 -9.29 -5.74
C HIS A 19 -5.00 -8.48 -4.44
N ALA A 20 -5.73 -8.94 -3.43
CA ALA A 20 -5.62 -8.38 -2.08
C ALA A 20 -4.17 -8.27 -1.61
N PRO A 21 -3.76 -7.16 -0.97
CA PRO A 21 -2.45 -7.06 -0.36
C PRO A 21 -2.23 -8.22 0.62
N THR A 22 -0.99 -8.69 0.70
CA THR A 22 -0.60 -9.84 1.55
C THR A 22 0.41 -9.42 2.60
N LEU A 23 0.30 -10.00 3.79
CA LEU A 23 1.26 -9.79 4.87
C LEU A 23 2.50 -10.63 4.61
N THR A 24 3.65 -9.99 4.39
CA THR A 24 4.91 -10.65 3.99
C THR A 24 5.96 -10.67 5.09
N ALA A 25 5.91 -9.70 6.00
CA ALA A 25 6.72 -9.71 7.21
C ALA A 25 5.94 -9.09 8.38
N LYS A 26 6.23 -9.58 9.58
CA LYS A 26 5.82 -8.96 10.83
C LYS A 26 6.91 -9.18 11.86
N GLY A 27 7.11 -8.22 12.75
CA GLY A 27 8.08 -8.33 13.81
C GLY A 27 7.85 -7.32 14.92
N ASP A 28 8.43 -7.63 16.07
CA ASP A 28 8.42 -6.84 17.29
C ASP A 28 9.86 -6.49 17.65
N GLU A 29 10.05 -5.38 18.36
CA GLU A 29 11.33 -4.94 18.93
C GLU A 29 12.46 -4.96 17.89
N GLU A 30 13.49 -5.78 18.09
CA GLU A 30 14.66 -5.89 17.20
C GLU A 30 14.28 -6.28 15.78
N LEU A 31 13.32 -7.22 15.61
CA LEU A 31 12.89 -7.64 14.29
C LEU A 31 12.12 -6.53 13.59
N ALA A 32 11.35 -5.72 14.33
CA ALA A 32 10.67 -4.56 13.77
C ALA A 32 11.68 -3.52 13.25
N GLU A 33 12.77 -3.30 13.99
CA GLU A 33 13.84 -2.40 13.58
C GLU A 33 14.53 -2.90 12.30
N GLU A 34 14.80 -4.19 12.19
CA GLU A 34 15.41 -4.77 11.00
C GLU A 34 14.50 -4.68 9.77
N ILE A 35 13.20 -4.92 9.93
CA ILE A 35 12.20 -4.72 8.87
C ILE A 35 12.22 -3.26 8.40
N LEU A 36 12.21 -2.31 9.33
CA LEU A 36 12.25 -0.88 9.00
C LEU A 36 13.57 -0.45 8.36
N ARG A 37 14.68 -1.03 8.78
CA ARG A 37 16.01 -0.79 8.20
C ARG A 37 16.04 -1.23 6.74
N ILE A 38 15.62 -2.47 6.47
CA ILE A 38 15.51 -3.00 5.10
C ILE A 38 14.53 -2.16 4.28
N ALA A 39 13.38 -1.78 4.84
CA ALA A 39 12.43 -0.92 4.14
C ALA A 39 13.07 0.40 3.69
N ARG A 40 13.88 1.05 4.54
CA ARG A 40 14.62 2.27 4.16
C ARG A 40 15.66 2.01 3.08
N ASP A 41 16.45 0.93 3.20
CA ASP A 41 17.50 0.59 2.24
C ASP A 41 16.95 0.35 0.82
N TYR A 42 15.75 -0.23 0.72
CA TYR A 42 15.05 -0.49 -0.54
C TYR A 42 14.02 0.60 -0.91
N GLU A 43 14.07 1.75 -0.20
CA GLU A 43 13.17 2.89 -0.39
C GLU A 43 11.68 2.52 -0.33
N VAL A 44 11.31 1.46 0.40
CA VAL A 44 9.92 1.08 0.63
C VAL A 44 9.23 2.14 1.48
N PRO A 45 8.06 2.67 1.08
CA PRO A 45 7.33 3.66 1.85
C PRO A 45 6.98 3.15 3.25
N ILE A 46 7.23 3.98 4.26
CA ILE A 46 6.94 3.67 5.66
C ILE A 46 5.79 4.55 6.13
N TYR A 47 4.75 3.93 6.67
CA TYR A 47 3.58 4.60 7.25
C TYR A 47 3.43 4.21 8.71
N GLU A 48 3.36 5.20 9.60
CA GLU A 48 3.29 4.98 11.04
C GLU A 48 1.85 5.11 11.54
N ASN A 49 1.29 3.98 12.02
CA ASN A 49 -0.02 3.96 12.67
C ASN A 49 -0.11 2.80 13.67
N ALA A 50 -0.06 3.12 14.95
CA ALA A 50 -0.03 2.12 16.03
C ALA A 50 -1.30 1.25 16.09
N GLU A 51 -2.47 1.78 15.78
CA GLU A 51 -3.73 1.03 15.82
C GLU A 51 -3.81 0.02 14.67
N LEU A 52 -3.47 0.46 13.46
CA LEU A 52 -3.44 -0.41 12.28
C LEU A 52 -2.40 -1.52 12.44
N VAL A 53 -1.22 -1.19 12.96
CA VAL A 53 -0.16 -2.19 13.20
C VAL A 53 -0.65 -3.24 14.21
N LYS A 54 -1.26 -2.85 15.32
CA LYS A 54 -1.82 -3.80 16.30
C LYS A 54 -2.92 -4.69 15.72
N LEU A 55 -3.73 -4.14 14.81
CA LEU A 55 -4.77 -4.90 14.12
C LEU A 55 -4.16 -5.95 13.18
N LEU A 56 -3.21 -5.53 12.34
CA LEU A 56 -2.54 -6.39 11.37
C LEU A 56 -1.60 -7.42 12.01
N ALA A 57 -1.03 -7.11 13.17
CA ALA A 57 -0.16 -8.03 13.92
C ALA A 57 -0.87 -9.35 14.31
N ARG A 58 -2.21 -9.33 14.40
CA ARG A 58 -3.04 -10.50 14.70
C ARG A 58 -3.15 -11.48 13.52
N MET A 59 -2.83 -11.04 12.31
CA MET A 59 -2.87 -11.88 11.11
C MET A 59 -1.63 -12.76 10.99
N GLU A 60 -1.72 -13.86 10.26
CA GLU A 60 -0.61 -14.75 9.97
C GLU A 60 0.20 -14.31 8.74
N LEU A 61 1.46 -14.76 8.67
CA LEU A 61 2.32 -14.52 7.52
C LEU A 61 1.75 -15.22 6.29
N GLY A 62 1.65 -14.50 5.17
CA GLY A 62 1.07 -14.97 3.93
C GLY A 62 -0.44 -14.76 3.81
N GLU A 63 -1.12 -14.33 4.88
CA GLU A 63 -2.55 -14.01 4.79
C GLU A 63 -2.79 -12.76 3.94
N SER A 64 -3.90 -12.80 3.20
CA SER A 64 -4.45 -11.63 2.53
C SER A 64 -5.15 -10.73 3.53
N ILE A 65 -5.05 -9.42 3.33
CA ILE A 65 -5.77 -8.43 4.13
C ILE A 65 -7.28 -8.76 4.15
N PRO A 66 -8.01 -8.57 5.26
CA PRO A 66 -9.46 -8.72 5.28
C PRO A 66 -10.15 -7.65 4.43
N GLU A 67 -11.28 -7.99 3.82
CA GLU A 67 -12.05 -7.05 2.97
C GLU A 67 -12.42 -5.75 3.69
N ALA A 68 -12.73 -5.83 4.98
CA ALA A 68 -13.03 -4.67 5.83
C ALA A 68 -11.90 -3.62 5.88
N LEU A 69 -10.65 -4.02 5.59
CA LEU A 69 -9.47 -3.14 5.59
C LEU A 69 -8.99 -2.78 4.17
N TYR A 70 -9.60 -3.32 3.12
CA TYR A 70 -9.14 -3.08 1.75
C TYR A 70 -9.11 -1.61 1.38
N ARG A 71 -10.17 -0.86 1.71
CA ARG A 71 -10.22 0.57 1.40
C ARG A 71 -9.07 1.33 2.07
N THR A 72 -8.90 1.14 3.39
CA THR A 72 -7.85 1.81 4.15
C THR A 72 -6.46 1.47 3.64
N ILE A 73 -6.18 0.19 3.34
CA ILE A 73 -4.87 -0.22 2.81
C ILE A 73 -4.66 0.31 1.39
N ALA A 74 -5.68 0.31 0.54
CA ALA A 74 -5.60 0.86 -0.81
C ALA A 74 -5.28 2.36 -0.79
N GLU A 75 -5.89 3.13 0.11
CA GLU A 75 -5.60 4.56 0.29
C GLU A 75 -4.14 4.79 0.70
N ILE A 76 -3.62 3.99 1.64
CA ILE A 76 -2.22 4.07 2.08
C ILE A 76 -1.27 3.74 0.91
N ILE A 77 -1.56 2.68 0.14
CA ILE A 77 -0.73 2.30 -1.01
C ILE A 77 -0.78 3.38 -2.09
N ALA A 78 -1.95 3.92 -2.40
CA ALA A 78 -2.12 5.00 -3.38
C ALA A 78 -1.34 6.26 -2.98
N PHE A 79 -1.41 6.63 -1.69
CA PHE A 79 -0.63 7.74 -1.14
C PHE A 79 0.88 7.47 -1.26
N ALA A 80 1.31 6.27 -0.90
CA ALA A 80 2.71 5.84 -0.98
C ALA A 80 3.25 5.87 -2.43
N TRP A 81 2.42 5.52 -3.41
CA TRP A 81 2.77 5.61 -4.83
C TRP A 81 2.82 7.05 -5.34
N ASN A 82 1.87 7.90 -4.92
CA ASN A 82 1.86 9.31 -5.26
C ASN A 82 3.15 10.03 -4.81
N LEU A 83 3.63 9.73 -3.60
CA LEU A 83 4.91 10.23 -3.09
C LEU A 83 6.11 9.79 -3.95
N LYS A 84 6.01 8.64 -4.63
CA LYS A 84 7.02 8.12 -5.56
C LYS A 84 6.82 8.59 -7.01
N GLY A 85 5.83 9.45 -7.27
CA GLY A 85 5.47 9.87 -8.63
C GLY A 85 4.94 8.74 -9.51
N LYS A 86 4.44 7.65 -8.90
CA LYS A 86 3.84 6.51 -9.59
C LYS A 86 2.33 6.50 -9.31
N PHE A 87 1.54 6.07 -10.29
CA PHE A 87 0.09 5.95 -10.14
C PHE A 87 -0.35 4.51 -10.46
N PRO A 88 -1.40 3.98 -9.80
CA PRO A 88 -2.08 2.77 -10.26
C PRO A 88 -2.55 2.96 -11.71
N GLN A 89 -2.52 1.90 -12.52
CA GLN A 89 -3.14 1.96 -13.86
C GLN A 89 -4.62 2.36 -13.74
N GLY A 90 -5.00 3.46 -14.39
CA GLY A 90 -6.37 4.00 -14.39
C GLY A 90 -6.69 5.08 -13.34
N HIS A 91 -5.73 5.46 -12.49
CA HIS A 91 -5.91 6.51 -11.48
C HIS A 91 -4.90 7.65 -11.65
N ASP A 92 -4.70 8.08 -12.90
CA ASP A 92 -3.91 9.26 -13.22
C ASP A 92 -4.82 10.50 -13.10
N PRO A 93 -4.59 11.43 -12.15
CA PRO A 93 -5.37 12.65 -12.03
C PRO A 93 -5.20 13.61 -13.23
N HIS A 94 -4.22 13.35 -14.09
CA HIS A 94 -3.96 14.05 -15.36
C HIS A 94 -4.33 13.24 -16.59
N ALA A 95 -4.91 12.03 -16.46
CA ALA A 95 -5.55 11.37 -17.58
C ALA A 95 -6.81 12.15 -17.94
N VAL A 96 -6.63 13.18 -18.77
CA VAL A 96 -7.68 13.80 -19.56
C VAL A 96 -8.48 12.65 -20.16
N MET A 97 -9.77 12.60 -19.81
CA MET A 97 -10.74 11.75 -20.46
C MET A 97 -10.55 11.95 -21.96
N LEU A 98 -9.94 10.99 -22.65
CA LEU A 98 -10.05 10.90 -24.09
C LEU A 98 -11.52 10.58 -24.33
N GLU A 99 -12.31 11.64 -24.49
CA GLU A 99 -13.61 11.57 -25.10
C GLU A 99 -13.44 10.65 -26.30
N LYS A 100 -14.11 9.51 -26.26
CA LYS A 100 -14.27 8.70 -27.45
C LYS A 100 -15.13 9.54 -28.39
N ASP A 101 -14.47 10.34 -29.22
CA ASP A 101 -15.01 10.75 -30.50
C ASP A 101 -15.31 9.47 -31.27
N VAL A 102 -16.52 8.95 -31.05
CA VAL A 102 -17.16 8.05 -31.99
C VAL A 102 -17.45 8.92 -33.20
N THR A 103 -16.49 9.02 -34.11
CA THR A 103 -16.79 9.52 -35.44
C THR A 103 -17.80 8.53 -36.01
N ASP A 104 -19.05 8.98 -36.10
CA ASP A 104 -20.13 8.31 -36.79
C ASP A 104 -19.69 8.11 -38.24
N ARG A 105 -19.10 6.93 -38.50
CA ARG A 105 -18.75 6.49 -39.84
C ARG A 105 -20.03 5.94 -40.46
N GLY A 106 -20.85 6.86 -40.93
CA GLY A 106 -22.04 6.61 -41.73
C GLY A 106 -21.88 7.18 -43.13
N ASP A 107 -20.69 7.06 -43.74
CA ASP A 107 -20.57 7.12 -45.20
C ASP A 107 -21.10 5.80 -45.77
N ASP A 108 -22.40 5.68 -45.99
CA ASP A 108 -22.98 4.72 -46.94
C ASP A 108 -24.25 5.31 -47.58
N TYR A 109 -24.41 5.01 -48.87
CA TYR A 109 -25.10 5.77 -49.92
C TYR A 109 -26.63 5.89 -49.82
#